data_AF-A0A2M8EG95-F1
#
_entry.id   AF-A0A2M8EG95-F1
#
_cell.length_a   1.000
_cell.length_b   1.000
_cell.length_c   1.000
_cell.angle_alpha   90.00
_cell.angle_beta   90.00
_cell.angle_gamma   90.00
#
_symmetry.space_group_name_H-M   'P 1'
#
loop_
_entity.id
_entity.type
_entity.pdbx_description
1 polymer ?
#
loop_
_entity_poly.entity_id
_entity_poly.type
_entity_poly.pdbx_seq_one_letter_code
_entity_poly.pdbx_strand_id
1 'polypeptide(L)'
;PIEAIAPQQNLTVKTLPELDAAETHVRRALSEFMSAKDITRYLQLGQFVRHVVATVDNLPREHAPAAVWPVIPMPEQFSTGQGDGSNPLGPIMINANNNARYTPFVNFVTALDTGKAVALYVQLYPLFQQAYVELGYPDGYFNDRLVAVIDHLLAAPVHLAPLEVRRVEVKGAYQHLRPWVTYEFTDPTLNALSAGQKMLLRTGAVNHQRLRTKLMDFRKHLTQAALAALAIPAQPQPQ
;
A
#
# COMPACT_ATOMS: atom_id res chain seq x y z
N PRO A 1 -9.52 -20.67 1.08
CA PRO A 1 -9.11 -20.62 -0.33
C PRO A 1 -10.21 -19.95 -1.16
N ILE A 2 -9.99 -18.69 -1.57
CA ILE A 2 -10.79 -18.12 -2.66
C ILE A 2 -10.15 -18.71 -3.92
N GLU A 3 -10.91 -19.54 -4.61
CA GLU A 3 -10.47 -20.27 -5.79
C GLU A 3 -9.92 -19.30 -6.84
N ALA A 4 -8.88 -19.73 -7.55
CA ALA A 4 -8.19 -18.94 -8.56
C ALA A 4 -9.23 -18.32 -9.50
N ILE A 5 -9.12 -17.01 -9.77
CA ILE A 5 -9.74 -16.44 -10.97
C ILE A 5 -9.16 -17.25 -12.13
N ALA A 6 -9.95 -18.21 -12.62
CA ALA A 6 -9.51 -19.12 -13.66
C ALA A 6 -9.06 -18.26 -14.85
N PRO A 7 -7.94 -18.58 -15.51
CA PRO A 7 -7.61 -17.93 -16.76
C PRO A 7 -8.75 -18.25 -17.73
N GLN A 8 -9.63 -17.28 -17.95
CA GLN A 8 -10.71 -17.38 -18.91
C GLN A 8 -10.07 -17.49 -20.29
N GLN A 9 -9.86 -18.72 -20.73
CA GLN A 9 -9.55 -19.04 -22.11
C GLN A 9 -10.80 -18.62 -22.92
N ASN A 10 -10.64 -17.57 -23.75
CA ASN A 10 -11.62 -17.06 -24.74
C ASN A 10 -12.58 -15.93 -24.32
N LEU A 11 -12.10 -14.95 -23.56
CA LEU A 11 -12.41 -13.56 -23.92
C LEU A 11 -11.24 -13.09 -24.78
N THR A 12 -11.47 -12.31 -25.84
CA THR A 12 -10.38 -11.73 -26.65
C THR A 12 -9.36 -11.09 -25.73
N VAL A 13 -8.28 -11.82 -25.40
CA VAL A 13 -7.23 -11.34 -24.53
C VAL A 13 -6.59 -10.26 -25.35
N LYS A 14 -6.90 -9.00 -25.02
CA LYS A 14 -6.03 -7.90 -25.38
C LYS A 14 -4.72 -8.24 -24.68
N THR A 15 -3.85 -8.98 -25.38
CA THR A 15 -2.60 -9.52 -24.85
C THR A 15 -1.87 -8.38 -24.17
N LEU A 16 -1.82 -8.43 -22.85
CA LEU A 16 -1.04 -7.46 -22.10
C LEU A 16 0.41 -7.60 -22.57
N PRO A 17 1.13 -6.49 -22.76
CA PRO A 17 2.55 -6.56 -23.03
C PRO A 17 3.25 -7.29 -21.88
N GLU A 18 4.39 -7.93 -22.18
CA GLU A 18 5.31 -8.43 -21.15
C GLU A 18 5.62 -7.33 -20.13
N LEU A 19 5.87 -7.71 -18.88
CA LEU A 19 6.04 -6.77 -17.76
C LEU A 19 7.08 -5.67 -18.03
N ASP A 20 8.17 -6.00 -18.73
CA ASP A 20 9.21 -5.04 -19.11
C ASP A 20 8.78 -4.02 -20.18
N ALA A 21 7.77 -4.36 -20.98
CA ALA A 21 7.14 -3.47 -21.96
C ALA A 21 5.80 -2.88 -21.47
N ALA A 22 5.37 -3.23 -20.24
CA ALA A 22 4.04 -2.91 -19.75
C ALA A 22 3.88 -1.49 -19.23
N GLU A 23 4.95 -0.73 -19.02
CA GLU A 23 4.88 0.60 -18.42
C GLU A 23 3.97 1.55 -19.22
N THR A 24 4.06 1.54 -20.56
CA THR A 24 3.21 2.39 -21.41
C THR A 24 1.75 1.98 -21.34
N HIS A 25 1.47 0.67 -21.27
CA HIS A 25 0.11 0.16 -21.12
C HIS A 25 -0.49 0.56 -19.77
N VAL A 26 0.26 0.36 -18.69
CA VAL A 26 -0.15 0.70 -17.32
C VAL A 26 -0.41 2.20 -17.19
N ARG A 27 0.49 3.05 -17.74
CA ARG A 27 0.31 4.50 -17.75
C ARG A 27 -0.97 4.91 -18.48
N ARG A 28 -1.27 4.29 -19.63
CA ARG A 28 -2.50 4.55 -20.38
C ARG A 28 -3.74 4.17 -19.56
N ALA A 29 -3.76 2.97 -19.00
CA ALA A 29 -4.88 2.49 -18.19
C ALA A 29 -5.12 3.37 -16.94
N LEU A 30 -4.05 3.83 -16.29
CA LEU A 30 -4.14 4.80 -15.18
C LEU A 30 -4.70 6.15 -15.64
N SER A 31 -4.32 6.62 -16.84
CA SER A 31 -4.79 7.91 -17.38
C SER A 31 -6.26 7.90 -17.78
N GLU A 32 -6.81 6.72 -18.11
CA GLU A 32 -8.24 6.52 -18.35
C GLU A 32 -9.04 6.51 -17.04
N PHE A 33 -8.41 6.17 -15.92
CA PHE A 33 -9.04 6.06 -14.61
C PHE A 33 -8.95 7.33 -13.76
N MET A 34 -7.85 8.08 -13.84
CA MET A 34 -7.61 9.27 -13.02
C MET A 34 -6.91 10.38 -13.80
N SER A 35 -6.96 11.60 -13.28
CA SER A 35 -6.39 12.77 -13.96
C SER A 35 -4.85 12.68 -14.03
N ALA A 36 -4.26 13.21 -15.11
CA ALA A 36 -2.81 13.31 -15.24
C ALA A 36 -2.15 14.09 -14.09
N LYS A 37 -2.89 15.06 -13.51
CA LYS A 37 -2.47 15.82 -12.32
C LYS A 37 -2.33 14.93 -11.10
N ASP A 38 -3.30 14.05 -10.83
CA ASP A 38 -3.26 13.15 -9.68
C ASP A 38 -2.18 12.08 -9.85
N ILE A 39 -2.01 11.54 -11.06
CA ILE A 39 -0.92 10.62 -11.39
C ILE A 39 0.43 11.25 -11.04
N THR A 40 0.70 12.46 -11.55
CA THR A 40 1.97 13.15 -11.35
C THR A 40 2.18 13.56 -9.89
N ARG A 41 1.09 13.84 -9.17
CA ARG A 41 1.16 14.29 -7.78
C ARG A 41 1.37 13.15 -6.78
N TYR A 42 0.83 11.97 -7.07
CA TYR A 42 0.74 10.90 -6.06
C TYR A 42 1.44 9.60 -6.46
N LEU A 43 1.66 9.30 -7.75
CA LEU A 43 2.15 7.99 -8.19
C LEU A 43 3.59 8.04 -8.70
N GLN A 44 4.35 6.98 -8.41
CA GLN A 44 5.65 6.71 -9.01
C GLN A 44 5.48 5.68 -10.12
N LEU A 45 5.51 6.12 -11.37
CA LEU A 45 5.19 5.25 -12.51
C LEU A 45 6.32 4.33 -12.97
N GLY A 46 7.58 4.66 -12.65
CA GLY A 46 8.72 3.79 -12.95
C GLY A 46 8.60 2.48 -12.19
N GLN A 47 8.61 1.35 -12.90
CA GLN A 47 8.43 0.01 -12.32
C GLN A 47 7.15 -0.13 -11.45
N PHE A 48 6.10 0.63 -11.76
CA PHE A 48 4.89 0.77 -10.92
C PHE A 48 4.32 -0.58 -10.47
N VAL A 49 4.15 -1.53 -11.38
CA VAL A 49 3.60 -2.86 -11.07
C VAL A 49 4.47 -3.57 -10.04
N ARG A 50 5.79 -3.62 -10.25
CA ARG A 50 6.74 -4.24 -9.34
C ARG A 50 6.76 -3.55 -7.97
N HIS A 51 6.70 -2.21 -7.95
CA HIS A 51 6.62 -1.44 -6.72
C HIS A 51 5.31 -1.68 -5.95
N VAL A 52 4.16 -1.80 -6.63
CA VAL A 52 2.89 -2.17 -5.98
C VAL A 52 3.00 -3.54 -5.34
N VAL A 53 3.49 -4.54 -6.07
CA VAL A 53 3.62 -5.91 -5.57
C VAL A 53 4.57 -5.97 -4.38
N ALA A 54 5.77 -5.39 -4.50
CA ALA A 54 6.75 -5.34 -3.43
C ALA A 54 6.22 -4.58 -2.21
N THR A 55 5.50 -3.49 -2.42
CA THR A 55 4.87 -2.73 -1.32
C THR A 55 3.84 -3.57 -0.58
N VAL A 56 2.88 -4.15 -1.30
CA VAL A 56 1.83 -4.99 -0.71
C VAL A 56 2.46 -6.11 0.11
N ASP A 57 3.48 -6.77 -0.44
CA ASP A 57 4.17 -7.86 0.23
C ASP A 57 4.97 -7.43 1.48
N ASN A 58 5.46 -6.19 1.52
CA ASN A 58 6.22 -5.67 2.65
C ASN A 58 5.36 -5.06 3.78
N LEU A 59 4.10 -4.67 3.52
CA LEU A 59 3.24 -4.02 4.54
C LEU A 59 3.01 -4.84 5.82
N PRO A 60 2.93 -6.18 5.81
CA PRO A 60 2.82 -6.98 7.02
C PRO A 60 4.15 -7.20 7.76
N ARG A 61 5.29 -6.85 7.16
CA ARG A 61 6.61 -6.99 7.79
C ARG A 61 6.87 -5.86 8.77
N GLU A 62 7.87 -6.01 9.63
CA GLU A 62 8.29 -4.96 10.56
C GLU A 62 8.77 -3.70 9.83
N HIS A 63 9.43 -3.89 8.68
CA HIS A 63 10.03 -2.84 7.87
C HIS A 63 9.53 -2.91 6.42
N ALA A 64 9.19 -1.76 5.83
CA ALA A 64 8.84 -1.62 4.42
C ALA A 64 9.80 -0.61 3.75
N PRO A 65 10.65 -1.04 2.80
CA PRO A 65 11.66 -0.18 2.19
C PRO A 65 11.04 0.97 1.39
N ALA A 66 11.51 2.19 1.64
CA ALA A 66 10.92 3.35 0.96
C ALA A 66 11.25 3.46 -0.54
N ALA A 67 12.30 2.78 -0.98
CA ALA A 67 12.73 2.76 -2.37
C ALA A 67 11.72 2.09 -3.32
N VAL A 68 10.83 1.24 -2.81
CA VAL A 68 9.87 0.48 -3.62
C VAL A 68 8.42 0.96 -3.46
N TRP A 69 8.20 2.16 -2.89
CA TRP A 69 6.85 2.73 -2.80
C TRP A 69 6.31 3.08 -4.20
N PRO A 70 5.08 2.67 -4.56
CA PRO A 70 4.44 3.06 -5.82
C PRO A 70 3.86 4.48 -5.78
N VAL A 71 4.02 5.18 -4.66
CA VAL A 71 3.51 6.53 -4.42
C VAL A 71 4.65 7.50 -4.10
N ILE A 72 4.46 8.76 -4.43
CA ILE A 72 5.39 9.83 -4.09
C ILE A 72 5.35 10.03 -2.56
N PRO A 73 6.50 10.02 -1.85
CA PRO A 73 6.54 10.27 -0.42
C PRO A 73 5.90 11.62 -0.04
N MET A 74 5.15 11.65 1.06
CA MET A 74 4.47 12.86 1.48
C MET A 74 5.49 13.98 1.79
N PRO A 75 5.24 15.21 1.31
CA PRO A 75 6.16 16.33 1.49
C PRO A 75 6.33 16.67 2.97
N GLU A 76 7.33 17.51 3.29
CA GLU A 76 7.70 17.97 4.63
C GLU A 76 8.43 16.92 5.49
N GLN A 77 9.11 17.36 6.53
CA GLN A 77 9.85 16.49 7.44
C GLN A 77 8.98 16.08 8.62
N PHE A 78 9.26 14.90 9.17
CA PHE A 78 8.67 14.51 10.44
C PHE A 78 9.10 15.49 11.53
N SER A 79 8.15 15.94 12.35
CA SER A 79 8.42 16.90 13.43
C SER A 79 7.87 16.41 14.78
N THR A 80 8.55 16.76 15.86
CA THR A 80 8.10 16.46 17.22
C THR A 80 7.75 17.76 17.95
N GLY A 81 7.08 17.67 19.09
CA GLY A 81 7.02 18.77 20.05
C GLY A 81 8.39 19.10 20.65
N GLN A 82 8.44 20.04 21.59
CA GLN A 82 9.63 20.23 22.42
C GLN A 82 9.83 18.97 23.27
N GLY A 83 10.94 18.28 23.05
CA GLY A 83 11.40 17.22 23.95
C GLY A 83 12.06 17.81 25.19
N ASP A 84 12.34 16.95 26.17
CA ASP A 84 13.14 17.32 27.33
C ASP A 84 14.60 17.55 26.90
N GLY A 85 15.07 18.80 26.98
CA GLY A 85 16.46 19.16 26.64
C GLY A 85 17.51 18.47 27.53
N SER A 86 17.12 18.00 28.72
CA SER A 86 17.97 17.22 29.62
C SER A 86 17.95 15.71 29.31
N ASN A 87 16.98 15.24 28.52
CA ASN A 87 16.89 13.87 28.04
C ASN A 87 16.55 13.81 26.53
N PRO A 88 17.54 14.06 25.64
CA PRO A 88 17.32 14.10 24.19
C PRO A 88 16.87 12.77 23.55
N LEU A 89 16.96 11.66 24.29
CA LEU A 89 16.52 10.33 23.87
C LEU A 89 15.21 9.89 24.57
N GLY A 90 14.65 10.77 25.39
CA GLY A 90 13.39 10.52 26.10
C GLY A 90 12.16 10.53 25.19
N PRO A 91 10.98 10.20 25.73
CA PRO A 91 9.70 10.34 25.05
C PRO A 91 9.45 11.77 24.58
N ILE A 92 8.97 11.92 23.35
CA ILE A 92 8.57 13.19 22.76
C ILE A 92 7.28 12.99 21.97
N MET A 93 6.32 13.90 22.17
CA MET A 93 5.07 13.89 21.42
C MET A 93 5.30 14.12 19.92
N ILE A 94 4.63 13.33 19.08
CA ILE A 94 4.53 13.62 17.64
C ILE A 94 3.74 14.93 17.46
N ASN A 95 4.24 15.83 16.62
CA ASN A 95 3.50 17.06 16.29
C ASN A 95 2.21 16.71 15.52
N ALA A 96 1.08 17.31 15.90
CA ALA A 96 -0.22 17.09 15.25
C ALA A 96 -0.20 17.37 13.73
N ASN A 97 0.65 18.29 13.26
CA ASN A 97 0.79 18.61 11.84
C ASN A 97 1.30 17.44 10.99
N ASN A 98 1.96 16.44 11.58
CA ASN A 98 2.42 15.27 10.82
C ASN A 98 1.26 14.53 10.15
N ASN A 99 0.12 14.43 10.85
CA ASN A 99 -1.06 13.74 10.35
C ASN A 99 -1.69 14.48 9.16
N ALA A 100 -1.66 15.81 9.18
CA ALA A 100 -2.24 16.67 8.15
C ALA A 100 -1.56 16.51 6.78
N ARG A 101 -0.28 16.13 6.76
CA ARG A 101 0.49 15.87 5.52
C ARG A 101 -0.11 14.74 4.68
N TYR A 102 -0.78 13.78 5.32
CA TYR A 102 -1.42 12.66 4.64
C TYR A 102 -2.81 13.00 4.10
N THR A 103 -3.46 14.06 4.61
CA THR A 103 -4.84 14.41 4.26
C THR A 103 -5.08 14.59 2.75
N PRO A 104 -4.21 15.25 1.96
CA PRO A 104 -4.41 15.35 0.51
C PRO A 104 -4.41 14.00 -0.19
N PHE A 105 -3.50 13.10 0.20
CA PHE A 105 -3.43 11.75 -0.36
C PHE A 105 -4.64 10.90 0.06
N VAL A 106 -5.05 11.00 1.32
CA VAL A 106 -6.24 10.30 1.83
C VAL A 106 -7.50 10.80 1.11
N ASN A 107 -7.64 12.11 0.89
CA ASN A 107 -8.74 12.68 0.10
C ASN A 107 -8.76 12.11 -1.31
N PHE A 108 -7.60 12.07 -1.98
CA PHE A 108 -7.45 11.48 -3.30
C PHE A 108 -7.90 10.01 -3.32
N VAL A 109 -7.32 9.16 -2.46
CA VAL A 109 -7.61 7.72 -2.43
C VAL A 109 -9.08 7.45 -2.08
N THR A 110 -9.64 8.19 -1.11
CA THR A 110 -11.03 7.98 -0.68
C THR A 110 -12.06 8.47 -1.69
N ALA A 111 -11.70 9.40 -2.59
CA ALA A 111 -12.56 9.90 -3.65
C ALA A 111 -12.62 8.99 -4.90
N LEU A 112 -11.67 8.05 -5.05
CA LEU A 112 -11.67 7.14 -6.19
C LEU A 112 -12.92 6.24 -6.20
N ASP A 113 -13.46 5.94 -7.37
CA ASP A 113 -14.51 4.93 -7.52
C ASP A 113 -13.92 3.53 -7.27
N THR A 114 -14.39 2.85 -6.23
CA THR A 114 -13.86 1.54 -5.81
C THR A 114 -14.14 0.45 -6.85
N GLY A 115 -15.32 0.46 -7.47
CA GLY A 115 -15.68 -0.53 -8.49
C GLY A 115 -14.79 -0.41 -9.72
N LYS A 116 -14.57 0.81 -10.20
CA LYS A 116 -13.64 1.09 -11.31
C LYS A 116 -12.19 0.77 -10.95
N ALA A 117 -11.76 1.05 -9.71
CA ALA A 117 -10.42 0.68 -9.25
C ALA A 117 -10.21 -0.84 -9.24
N VAL A 118 -11.20 -1.60 -8.78
CA VAL A 118 -11.16 -3.07 -8.81
C VAL A 118 -11.20 -3.59 -10.25
N ALA A 119 -12.01 -3.01 -11.13
CA ALA A 119 -12.02 -3.39 -12.55
C ALA A 119 -10.64 -3.17 -13.21
N LEU A 120 -9.99 -2.03 -12.93
CA LEU A 120 -8.63 -1.76 -13.39
C LEU A 120 -7.62 -2.76 -12.82
N TYR A 121 -7.74 -3.11 -11.54
CA TYR A 121 -6.91 -4.14 -10.91
C TYR A 121 -7.08 -5.50 -11.61
N VAL A 122 -8.31 -5.94 -11.87
CA VAL A 122 -8.59 -7.19 -12.58
C VAL A 122 -8.01 -7.17 -13.99
N GLN A 123 -8.15 -6.05 -14.72
CA GLN A 123 -7.56 -5.88 -16.04
C GLN A 123 -6.03 -6.01 -16.01
N LEU A 124 -5.36 -5.45 -15.00
CA LEU A 124 -3.91 -5.47 -14.88
C LEU A 124 -3.37 -6.68 -14.09
N TYR A 125 -4.25 -7.57 -13.60
CA TYR A 125 -3.89 -8.67 -12.72
C TYR A 125 -2.77 -9.57 -13.25
N PRO A 126 -2.72 -9.95 -14.55
CA PRO A 126 -1.63 -10.76 -15.06
C PRO A 126 -0.25 -10.14 -14.85
N LEU A 127 -0.12 -8.81 -14.94
CA LEU A 127 1.15 -8.10 -14.69
C LEU A 127 1.54 -8.15 -13.21
N PHE A 128 0.58 -7.95 -12.31
CA PHE A 128 0.83 -8.06 -10.86
C PHE A 128 1.20 -9.50 -10.48
N GLN A 129 0.53 -10.50 -11.06
CA GLN A 129 0.84 -11.91 -10.84
C GLN A 129 2.24 -12.26 -11.34
N GLN A 130 2.62 -11.83 -12.55
CA GLN A 130 3.98 -12.02 -13.09
C GLN A 130 5.04 -11.39 -12.17
N ALA A 131 4.82 -10.12 -11.76
CA ALA A 131 5.73 -9.44 -10.84
C ALA A 131 5.84 -10.13 -9.47
N TYR A 132 4.78 -10.78 -8.98
CA TYR A 132 4.80 -11.52 -7.72
C TYR A 132 5.57 -12.84 -7.82
N VAL A 133 5.46 -13.54 -8.95
CA VAL A 133 6.28 -14.70 -9.26
C VAL A 133 7.76 -14.30 -9.38
N GLU A 134 8.06 -13.22 -10.12
CA GLU A 134 9.42 -12.67 -10.25
C GLU A 134 10.01 -12.22 -8.89
N LEU A 135 9.16 -11.81 -7.94
CA LEU A 135 9.58 -11.44 -6.59
C LEU A 135 10.04 -12.66 -5.76
N GLY A 136 9.72 -13.89 -6.18
CA GLY A 136 10.17 -15.14 -5.54
C GLY A 136 9.04 -16.04 -5.01
N TYR A 137 7.79 -15.84 -5.48
CA TYR A 137 6.64 -16.64 -5.07
C TYR A 137 6.07 -17.45 -6.25
N PRO A 138 6.75 -18.52 -6.71
CA PRO A 138 6.41 -19.22 -7.95
C PRO A 138 5.01 -19.85 -7.94
N ASP A 139 4.58 -20.39 -6.80
CA ASP A 139 3.28 -21.05 -6.64
C ASP A 139 2.23 -20.14 -5.96
N GLY A 140 2.58 -18.88 -5.69
CA GLY A 140 1.74 -17.96 -4.93
C GLY A 140 0.81 -17.13 -5.82
N TYR A 141 -0.41 -16.88 -5.34
CA TYR A 141 -1.34 -15.96 -6.00
C TYR A 141 -1.25 -14.55 -5.38
N PHE A 142 -1.03 -13.54 -6.23
CA PHE A 142 -0.94 -12.17 -5.75
C PHE A 142 -2.26 -11.68 -5.14
N ASN A 143 -3.40 -12.13 -5.68
CA ASN A 143 -4.71 -11.74 -5.14
C ASN A 143 -4.90 -12.20 -3.69
N ASP A 144 -4.49 -13.43 -3.37
CA ASP A 144 -4.55 -13.95 -2.01
C ASP A 144 -3.65 -13.15 -1.06
N ARG A 145 -2.45 -12.81 -1.54
CA ARG A 145 -1.53 -11.94 -0.79
C ARG A 145 -2.15 -10.58 -0.53
N LEU A 146 -2.75 -9.96 -1.54
CA LEU A 146 -3.41 -8.65 -1.42
C LEU A 146 -4.57 -8.70 -0.41
N VAL A 147 -5.45 -9.70 -0.49
CA VAL A 147 -6.56 -9.87 0.46
C VAL A 147 -6.05 -10.07 1.89
N ALA A 148 -5.05 -10.94 2.08
CA ALA A 148 -4.44 -11.15 3.40
C ALA A 148 -3.80 -9.88 3.98
N VAL A 149 -3.14 -9.09 3.14
CA VAL A 149 -2.56 -7.80 3.55
C VAL A 149 -3.64 -6.80 3.92
N ILE A 150 -4.74 -6.72 3.16
CA ILE A 150 -5.87 -5.86 3.51
C ILE A 150 -6.45 -6.27 4.87
N ASP A 151 -6.64 -7.56 5.11
CA ASP A 151 -7.13 -8.07 6.41
C ASP A 151 -6.16 -7.73 7.54
N HIS A 152 -4.85 -7.86 7.32
CA HIS A 152 -3.82 -7.46 8.27
C HIS A 152 -3.87 -5.95 8.60
N LEU A 153 -4.06 -5.10 7.59
CA LEU A 153 -4.22 -3.65 7.79
C LEU A 153 -5.53 -3.31 8.51
N LEU A 154 -6.61 -4.03 8.22
CA LEU A 154 -7.89 -3.89 8.93
C LEU A 154 -7.84 -4.41 10.38
N ALA A 155 -6.81 -5.14 10.77
CA ALA A 155 -6.56 -5.48 12.17
C ALA A 155 -5.84 -4.36 12.95
N ALA A 156 -5.39 -3.28 12.29
CA ALA A 156 -4.71 -2.17 12.96
C ALA A 156 -5.62 -1.47 13.99
N PRO A 157 -5.11 -1.16 15.19
CA PRO A 157 -5.87 -0.42 16.19
C PRO A 157 -6.04 1.05 15.76
N VAL A 158 -7.24 1.61 15.90
CA VAL A 158 -7.46 3.05 15.75
C VAL A 158 -7.06 3.73 17.06
N HIS A 159 -5.89 4.37 17.07
CA HIS A 159 -5.37 5.06 18.24
C HIS A 159 -5.85 6.52 18.25
N LEU A 160 -6.61 6.90 19.28
CA LEU A 160 -7.17 8.25 19.43
C LEU A 160 -6.26 9.18 20.25
N ALA A 161 -5.42 8.61 21.12
CA ALA A 161 -4.52 9.39 21.94
C ALA A 161 -3.35 9.94 21.09
N PRO A 162 -2.74 11.06 21.52
CA PRO A 162 -1.51 11.55 20.92
C PRO A 162 -0.41 10.48 20.97
N LEU A 163 0.30 10.29 19.85
CA LEU A 163 1.39 9.32 19.74
C LEU A 163 2.68 9.91 20.30
N GLU A 164 3.41 9.08 21.04
CA GLU A 164 4.74 9.38 21.58
C GLU A 164 5.80 8.55 20.86
N VAL A 165 6.93 9.20 20.60
CA VAL A 165 8.12 8.54 20.04
C VAL A 165 9.35 8.86 20.85
N ARG A 166 10.34 7.99 20.74
CA ARG A 166 11.71 8.27 21.20
C ARG A 166 12.67 8.17 20.03
N ARG A 167 13.74 8.95 20.10
CA ARG A 167 14.82 8.87 19.11
C ARG A 167 15.66 7.63 19.38
N VAL A 168 15.90 6.84 18.34
CA VAL A 168 16.86 5.75 18.37
C VAL A 168 18.20 6.27 17.89
N GLU A 169 19.22 6.07 18.71
CA GLU A 169 20.59 6.34 18.31
C GLU A 169 21.10 5.16 17.47
N VAL A 170 21.37 5.41 16.19
CA VAL A 170 22.06 4.42 15.35
C VAL A 170 23.53 4.41 15.75
N LYS A 171 23.90 3.50 16.65
CA LYS A 171 25.31 3.27 17.01
C LYS A 171 25.98 2.47 15.90
N GLY A 172 26.63 3.16 14.97
CA GLY A 172 27.50 2.58 13.94
C GLY A 172 28.95 3.02 14.11
N ALA A 173 29.90 2.21 13.62
CA ALA A 173 31.34 2.52 13.64
C ALA A 173 31.71 3.77 12.80
N TYR A 174 30.81 4.20 11.92
CA TYR A 174 30.92 5.43 11.14
C TYR A 174 29.88 6.43 11.64
N GLN A 175 30.33 7.52 12.26
CA GLN A 175 29.47 8.67 12.51
C GLN A 175 29.10 9.29 11.15
N HIS A 176 27.90 9.00 10.67
CA HIS A 176 27.38 9.68 9.49
C HIS A 176 27.28 11.19 9.78
N LEU A 177 27.85 12.03 8.90
CA LEU A 177 27.80 13.50 8.98
C LEU A 177 26.37 14.07 9.08
N ARG A 178 25.36 13.25 8.75
CA ARG A 178 23.95 13.46 9.10
C ARG A 178 23.50 12.22 9.87
N PRO A 179 23.37 12.27 11.21
CA PRO A 179 22.85 11.14 11.95
C PRO A 179 21.43 10.85 11.46
N TRP A 180 21.17 9.62 11.03
CA TRP A 180 19.81 9.17 10.74
C TRP A 180 19.03 9.25 12.05
N VAL A 181 18.04 10.14 12.09
CA VAL A 181 17.15 10.24 13.24
C VAL A 181 16.00 9.27 12.98
N THR A 182 16.13 8.06 13.52
CA THR A 182 15.03 7.09 13.54
C THR A 182 14.19 7.33 14.79
N TYR A 183 12.88 7.27 14.63
CA TYR A 183 11.92 7.35 15.73
C TYR A 183 11.18 6.03 15.87
N GLU A 184 11.06 5.57 17.10
CA GLU A 184 10.25 4.42 17.50
C GLU A 184 9.13 4.87 18.42
N PHE A 185 7.99 4.18 18.37
CA PHE A 185 6.94 4.41 19.34
C PHE A 185 7.43 4.00 20.73
N THR A 186 7.08 4.80 21.74
CA THR A 186 7.42 4.48 23.14
C THR A 186 6.56 3.34 23.68
N ASP A 187 5.30 3.25 23.22
CA ASP A 187 4.41 2.13 23.51
C ASP A 187 4.90 0.85 22.81
N PRO A 188 5.29 -0.20 23.54
CA PRO A 188 5.78 -1.44 22.97
C PRO A 188 4.76 -2.14 22.05
N THR A 189 3.47 -2.01 22.35
CA THR A 189 2.40 -2.61 21.54
C THR A 189 2.29 -1.94 20.19
N LEU A 190 2.38 -0.61 20.13
CA LEU A 190 2.40 0.15 18.88
C LEU A 190 3.72 -0.04 18.13
N ASN A 191 4.83 -0.18 18.86
CA ASN A 191 6.14 -0.43 18.25
C ASN A 191 6.26 -1.84 17.66
N ALA A 192 5.50 -2.82 18.16
CA ALA A 192 5.48 -4.18 17.60
C ALA A 192 4.62 -4.32 16.34
N LEU A 193 3.81 -3.30 15.99
CA LEU A 193 2.97 -3.35 14.79
C LEU A 193 3.80 -3.41 13.50
N SER A 194 3.19 -3.95 12.45
CA SER A 194 3.84 -3.99 11.13
C SER A 194 4.05 -2.59 10.55
N ALA A 195 4.92 -2.49 9.55
CA ALA A 195 5.18 -1.25 8.82
C ALA A 195 3.88 -0.61 8.31
N GLY A 196 2.98 -1.39 7.70
CA GLY A 196 1.70 -0.91 7.21
C GLY A 196 0.75 -0.43 8.30
N GLN A 197 0.69 -1.13 9.43
CA GLN A 197 -0.13 -0.71 10.57
C GLN A 197 0.42 0.56 11.23
N LYS A 198 1.75 0.66 11.40
CA LYS A 198 2.42 1.88 11.85
C LYS A 198 2.18 3.06 10.89
N MET A 199 2.13 2.82 9.58
CA MET A 199 1.76 3.85 8.61
C MET A 199 0.34 4.36 8.83
N LEU A 200 -0.63 3.49 9.07
CA LEU A 200 -2.00 3.90 9.38
C LEU A 200 -2.05 4.78 10.64
N LEU A 201 -1.32 4.42 11.70
CA LEU A 201 -1.21 5.25 12.91
C LEU A 201 -0.64 6.64 12.61
N ARG A 202 0.40 6.73 11.78
CA ARG A 202 1.04 8.01 11.39
C ARG A 202 0.12 8.94 10.60
N THR A 203 -0.97 8.44 10.03
CA THR A 203 -1.96 9.30 9.35
C THR A 203 -2.88 10.04 10.32
N GLY A 204 -2.93 9.62 11.59
CA GLY A 204 -3.86 10.11 12.60
C GLY A 204 -5.23 9.44 12.54
N ALA A 205 -5.98 9.50 13.64
CA ALA A 205 -7.24 8.77 13.81
C ALA A 205 -8.28 8.99 12.70
N VAL A 206 -8.50 10.25 12.31
CA VAL A 206 -9.50 10.61 11.28
C VAL A 206 -9.15 10.01 9.92
N ASN A 207 -7.90 10.17 9.49
CA ASN A 207 -7.44 9.63 8.22
C ASN A 207 -7.38 8.10 8.25
N HIS A 208 -6.95 7.51 9.36
CA HIS A 208 -6.96 6.06 9.56
C HIS A 208 -8.38 5.49 9.40
N GLN A 209 -9.39 6.08 10.06
CA GLN A 209 -10.79 5.63 9.91
C GLN A 209 -11.27 5.70 8.45
N ARG A 210 -10.94 6.79 7.74
CA ARG A 210 -11.30 6.94 6.32
C ARG A 210 -10.62 5.90 5.43
N LEU A 211 -9.34 5.65 5.65
CA LEU A 211 -8.58 4.61 4.94
C LEU A 211 -9.12 3.22 5.26
N ARG A 212 -9.48 2.94 6.51
CA ARG A 212 -10.10 1.69 6.93
C ARG A 212 -11.40 1.45 6.18
N THR A 213 -12.31 2.43 6.13
CA THR A 213 -13.55 2.33 5.36
C THR A 213 -13.26 2.04 3.89
N LYS A 214 -12.28 2.72 3.30
CA LYS A 214 -11.88 2.49 1.90
C LYS A 214 -11.31 1.08 1.68
N LEU A 215 -10.50 0.56 2.61
CA LEU A 215 -9.96 -0.79 2.58
C LEU A 215 -11.07 -1.85 2.67
N MET A 216 -12.05 -1.66 3.56
CA MET A 216 -13.22 -2.55 3.66
C MET A 216 -14.02 -2.57 2.37
N ASP A 217 -14.27 -1.40 1.79
CA ASP A 217 -15.00 -1.26 0.52
C ASP A 217 -14.25 -1.93 -0.64
N PHE A 218 -12.94 -1.71 -0.74
CA PHE A 218 -12.10 -2.35 -1.76
C PHE A 218 -12.07 -3.87 -1.60
N ARG A 219 -11.93 -4.37 -0.36
CA ARG A 219 -11.98 -5.82 -0.05
C ARG A 219 -13.30 -6.46 -0.49
N LYS A 220 -14.42 -5.79 -0.22
CA LYS A 220 -15.75 -6.27 -0.62
C LYS A 220 -15.84 -6.41 -2.14
N HIS A 221 -15.41 -5.39 -2.89
CA HIS A 221 -15.44 -5.43 -4.35
C HIS A 221 -14.48 -6.48 -4.93
N LEU A 222 -13.27 -6.62 -4.38
CA LEU A 222 -12.31 -7.66 -4.80
C LEU A 222 -12.88 -9.06 -4.67
N THR A 223 -13.47 -9.38 -3.51
CA THR A 223 -14.03 -10.71 -3.25
C THR A 223 -15.26 -10.98 -4.11
N GLN A 224 -16.09 -9.97 -4.38
CA GLN A 224 -17.21 -10.08 -5.32
C GLN A 224 -16.74 -10.30 -6.77
N ALA A 225 -15.71 -9.59 -7.21
CA ALA A 225 -15.14 -9.77 -8.55
C ALA A 225 -14.52 -11.17 -8.73
N ALA A 226 -13.82 -11.68 -7.71
CA ALA A 226 -13.29 -13.03 -7.71
C ALA A 226 -14.42 -14.08 -7.80
N LEU A 227 -15.49 -13.92 -7.01
CA LEU A 227 -16.67 -14.80 -7.08
C LEU A 227 -17.37 -14.75 -8.45
N ALA A 228 -17.47 -13.57 -9.05
CA ALA A 228 -18.08 -13.41 -10.38
C ALA A 228 -17.26 -14.12 -11.47
N ALA A 229 -15.92 -14.08 -11.39
CA ALA A 229 -15.07 -14.79 -12.33
C ALA A 229 -15.17 -16.32 -12.23
N LEU A 230 -15.46 -16.85 -11.03
CA LEU A 230 -15.71 -18.27 -10.78
C LEU A 230 -17.11 -18.73 -11.24
N ALA A 231 -18.09 -17.82 -11.29
CA ALA A 231 -19.48 -18.13 -11.59
C ALA A 231 -19.82 -18.15 -13.10
N ILE A 232 -18.85 -17.94 -13.98
CA ILE A 232 -19.06 -17.98 -15.44
C ILE A 232 -19.11 -19.46 -15.86
N PRO A 233 -20.26 -19.99 -16.33
CA PRO A 233 -20.35 -21.39 -16.72
C PRO A 233 -19.40 -21.65 -17.89
N ALA A 234 -18.63 -22.74 -17.80
CA ALA A 234 -17.84 -23.25 -18.91
C ALA A 234 -18.72 -23.35 -20.14
N GLN A 235 -18.36 -22.63 -21.21
CA GLN A 235 -19.08 -22.72 -22.47
C GLN A 235 -19.12 -24.19 -22.92
N PRO A 236 -20.28 -24.70 -23.39
CA PRO A 236 -20.33 -26.03 -23.96
C PRO A 236 -19.37 -26.08 -25.16
N GLN A 237 -18.47 -27.07 -25.14
CA GLN A 237 -17.54 -27.32 -26.24
C GLN A 237 -18.32 -27.45 -27.55
N PRO A 238 -17.90 -26.78 -28.64
CA PRO A 238 -18.46 -27.04 -29.95
C PRO A 238 -18.15 -28.49 -30.34
N GLN A 239 -19.17 -29.11 -30.97
CA GLN A 239 -19.37 -30.53 -31.24
C GLN A 239 -18.19 -31.28 -31.85
#